data_AF-M2Z9T5-F1
#
_entry.id   AF-M2Z9T5-F1
#
_cell.length_a   1.000
_cell.length_b   1.000
_cell.length_c   1.000
_cell.angle_alpha   90.00
_cell.angle_beta   90.00
_cell.angle_gamma   90.00
#
_symmetry.space_group_name_H-M   'P 1'
#
loop_
_entity.id
_entity.type
_entity.pdbx_description
1 polymer ?
#
loop_
_entity_poly.entity_id
_entity_poly.type
_entity_poly.pdbx_seq_one_letter_code
_entity_poly.pdbx_strand_id
1 'polypeptide(L)'
;MGTMKITLVAAACNNGRTCPNINTSDRDTVVVQGYLADRDSVPGLVLSASDAVVEIPIGLLPDGLVAADTRMYPTGRGTLLVVGPRVVDAEALAELQLPEGEDAVEVSAAPGRIPAHAG
;
A
#
# COMPACT_ATOMS: atom_id res chain seq x y z
N MET A 1 -3.29 -9.03 -21.26
CA MET A 1 -2.71 -8.31 -20.11
C MET A 1 -3.27 -9.02 -18.89
N GLY A 2 -2.43 -9.67 -18.09
CA GLY A 2 -2.87 -10.46 -16.94
C GLY A 2 -3.36 -9.53 -15.84
N THR A 3 -4.49 -9.87 -15.23
CA THR A 3 -5.10 -9.05 -14.18
C THR A 3 -4.36 -9.26 -12.86
N MET A 4 -4.31 -8.21 -12.03
CA MET A 4 -3.69 -8.29 -10.71
C MET A 4 -4.68 -8.91 -9.72
N LYS A 5 -4.27 -9.98 -9.05
CA LYS A 5 -5.06 -10.53 -7.93
C LYS A 5 -4.46 -10.05 -6.63
N ILE A 6 -5.31 -9.58 -5.71
CA ILE A 6 -4.88 -9.12 -4.39
C ILE A 6 -5.45 -10.02 -3.28
N THR A 7 -4.76 -10.08 -2.14
CA THR A 7 -5.21 -10.82 -0.96
C THR A 7 -4.96 -10.00 0.29
N LEU A 8 -6.02 -9.76 1.07
CA LEU A 8 -5.95 -8.95 2.29
C LEU A 8 -5.01 -9.58 3.33
N VAL A 9 -4.08 -8.77 3.84
CA VAL A 9 -3.13 -9.13 4.90
C VAL A 9 -3.49 -8.47 6.21
N ALA A 10 -3.72 -7.16 6.17
CA ALA A 10 -3.98 -6.34 7.35
C ALA A 10 -4.94 -5.22 7.00
N ALA A 11 -5.83 -4.88 7.92
CA ALA A 11 -6.73 -3.74 7.79
C ALA A 11 -6.83 -2.99 9.12
N ALA A 12 -6.96 -1.66 9.06
CA ALA A 12 -7.06 -0.83 10.26
C ALA A 12 -8.45 -0.88 10.92
N CYS A 13 -9.44 -1.51 10.28
CA CYS A 13 -10.82 -1.57 10.77
C CYS A 13 -11.40 -3.00 10.69
N ASN A 14 -12.30 -3.32 11.62
CA ASN A 14 -12.98 -4.62 11.70
C ASN A 14 -13.81 -5.00 10.47
N ASN A 15 -14.17 -4.02 9.62
CA ASN A 15 -14.92 -4.26 8.37
C ASN A 15 -14.00 -4.44 7.14
N GLY A 16 -12.69 -4.24 7.27
CA GLY A 16 -11.67 -4.57 6.27
C GLY A 16 -11.67 -3.78 4.95
N ARG A 17 -12.60 -2.83 4.74
CA ARG A 17 -12.87 -2.25 3.40
C ARG A 17 -12.87 -0.73 3.29
N THR A 18 -13.19 0.00 4.37
CA THR A 18 -13.31 1.47 4.34
C THR A 18 -12.20 2.17 5.11
N CYS A 19 -11.10 1.46 5.35
CA CYS A 19 -9.99 1.95 6.13
C CYS A 19 -8.68 1.47 5.50
N PRO A 20 -7.56 2.15 5.79
CA PRO A 20 -6.25 1.75 5.33
C PRO A 20 -6.01 0.26 5.52
N ASN A 21 -5.56 -0.40 4.45
CA ASN A 21 -5.32 -1.84 4.45
C ASN A 21 -4.11 -2.19 3.56
N ILE A 22 -3.62 -3.40 3.74
CA ILE A 22 -2.45 -3.94 3.08
C ILE A 22 -2.85 -5.28 2.48
N ASN A 23 -2.55 -5.45 1.20
CA ASN A 23 -2.82 -6.68 0.46
C ASN A 23 -1.53 -7.18 -0.19
N THR A 24 -1.35 -8.50 -0.31
CA THR A 24 -0.35 -9.07 -1.23
C THR A 24 -0.93 -9.10 -2.63
N SER A 25 -0.07 -9.19 -3.63
CA SER A 25 -0.47 -9.47 -5.00
C SER A 25 0.13 -10.79 -5.51
N ASP A 26 -0.46 -11.33 -6.58
CA ASP A 26 0.11 -12.45 -7.33
C ASP A 26 1.37 -12.09 -8.15
N ARG A 27 1.88 -10.87 -8.01
CA ARG A 27 3.10 -10.36 -8.67
C ARG A 27 4.27 -10.21 -7.69
N ASP A 28 4.20 -10.85 -6.52
CA ASP A 28 5.17 -10.69 -5.43
C ASP A 28 5.34 -9.24 -4.97
N THR A 29 4.27 -8.44 -5.10
CA THR A 29 4.20 -7.06 -4.60
C THR A 29 3.17 -6.95 -3.49
N VAL A 30 3.16 -5.79 -2.84
CA VAL A 30 2.19 -5.45 -1.80
C VAL A 30 1.45 -4.19 -2.23
N VAL A 31 0.13 -4.24 -2.15
CA VAL A 31 -0.73 -3.09 -2.37
C VAL A 31 -1.07 -2.48 -1.02
N VAL A 32 -0.75 -1.20 -0.88
CA VAL A 32 -1.03 -0.42 0.32
C VAL A 32 -2.10 0.60 0.00
N GLN A 33 -3.27 0.42 0.59
CA GLN A 33 -4.35 1.40 0.60
C GLN A 33 -4.17 2.31 1.82
N GLY A 34 -4.22 3.62 1.59
CA GLY A 34 -4.15 4.63 2.65
C GLY A 34 -4.76 5.96 2.24
N TYR A 35 -4.70 6.92 3.14
CA TYR A 35 -5.20 8.27 2.88
C TYR A 35 -4.31 8.96 1.85
N LEU A 36 -4.91 9.61 0.86
CA LEU A 36 -4.17 10.37 -0.14
C LEU A 36 -3.39 11.50 0.56
N ALA A 37 -2.08 11.52 0.38
CA ALA A 37 -1.20 12.55 0.91
C ALA A 37 -0.61 13.41 -0.22
N ASP A 38 -0.21 14.64 0.12
CA ASP A 38 0.45 15.52 -0.83
C ASP A 38 1.80 14.92 -1.26
N ARG A 39 2.10 15.04 -2.55
CA ARG A 39 3.37 14.60 -3.16
C ARG A 39 4.57 15.30 -2.55
N ASP A 40 4.41 16.54 -2.07
CA ASP A 40 5.44 17.32 -1.43
C ASP A 40 5.58 17.01 0.08
N SER A 41 4.76 16.10 0.62
CA SER A 41 4.82 15.69 2.04
C SER A 41 6.11 14.97 2.40
N VAL A 42 6.87 14.48 1.41
CA VAL A 42 8.18 13.84 1.60
C VAL A 42 9.28 14.77 1.09
N PRO A 43 10.00 15.47 1.99
CA PRO A 43 11.03 16.42 1.59
C PRO A 43 12.15 15.77 0.79
N GLY A 44 12.51 16.37 -0.35
CA GLY A 44 13.65 15.93 -1.17
C GLY A 44 13.40 14.69 -2.03
N LEU A 45 12.16 14.19 -2.08
CA LEU A 45 11.80 13.06 -2.91
C LEU A 45 11.25 13.51 -4.27
N VAL A 46 11.92 13.10 -5.35
CA VAL A 46 11.38 13.28 -6.71
C VAL A 46 10.49 12.09 -7.04
N LEU A 47 9.19 12.37 -7.17
CA LEU A 47 8.16 11.39 -7.51
C LEU A 47 7.93 11.35 -9.02
N SER A 48 7.85 10.16 -9.59
CA SER A 48 7.43 9.97 -10.99
C SER A 48 5.98 10.38 -11.17
N ALA A 49 5.55 10.79 -12.37
CA ALA A 49 4.15 11.18 -12.61
C ALA A 49 3.14 10.09 -12.21
N SER A 50 3.54 8.82 -12.35
CA SER A 50 2.75 7.64 -11.99
C SER A 50 2.84 7.24 -10.50
N ASP A 51 3.68 7.89 -9.71
CA ASP A 51 3.78 7.64 -8.27
C ASP A 51 2.70 8.40 -7.51
N ALA A 52 2.22 7.80 -6.42
CA ALA A 52 1.37 8.44 -5.43
C ALA A 52 1.98 8.31 -4.02
N VAL A 53 1.44 9.10 -3.08
CA VAL A 53 1.81 9.05 -1.67
C VAL A 53 0.54 8.77 -0.88
N VAL A 54 0.59 7.73 -0.05
CA VAL A 54 -0.51 7.39 0.86
C VAL A 54 -0.03 7.39 2.30
N GLU A 55 -0.89 7.79 3.23
CA GLU A 55 -0.62 7.77 4.66
C GLU A 55 -1.38 6.62 5.33
N ILE A 56 -0.65 5.82 6.14
CA ILE A 56 -1.22 4.71 6.91
C ILE A 56 -0.81 4.78 8.38
N PRO A 57 -1.60 4.22 9.31
CA PRO A 57 -1.17 4.02 10.70
C PRO A 57 0.01 3.05 10.79
N ILE A 58 1.01 3.33 11.63
CA ILE A 58 2.20 2.46 11.74
C ILE A 58 1.86 1.04 12.22
N GLY A 59 0.87 0.92 13.11
CA GLY A 59 0.40 -0.37 13.63
C GLY A 59 -0.33 -1.24 12.60
N LEU A 60 -0.58 -0.72 11.39
CA LEU A 60 -1.13 -1.50 10.28
C LEU A 60 -0.08 -2.36 9.60
N LEU A 61 1.20 -1.96 9.66
CA LEU A 61 2.27 -2.72 9.02
C LEU A 61 2.43 -4.08 9.71
N PRO A 62 2.26 -5.19 9.00
CA PRO A 62 2.53 -6.51 9.57
C PRO A 62 4.03 -6.67 9.85
N ASP A 63 4.33 -7.38 10.93
CA ASP A 63 5.71 -7.66 11.32
C ASP A 63 6.48 -8.30 10.17
N GLY A 64 7.61 -7.68 9.81
CA GLY A 64 8.47 -8.18 8.75
C GLY A 64 8.15 -7.71 7.34
N LEU A 65 7.09 -6.90 7.13
CA LEU A 65 6.92 -6.14 5.90
C LEU A 65 7.97 -5.03 5.84
N VAL A 66 9.17 -5.43 5.46
CA VAL A 66 10.23 -4.55 5.00
C VAL A 66 10.21 -4.71 3.50
N ALA A 67 9.53 -3.82 2.79
CA ALA A 67 9.66 -3.79 1.34
C ALA A 67 11.16 -3.48 1.06
N ALA A 68 11.83 -4.31 0.28
CA ALA A 68 13.29 -4.21 0.09
C ALA A 68 13.70 -2.83 -0.44
N ASP A 69 12.78 -2.16 -1.13
CA ASP A 69 12.93 -0.83 -1.74
C ASP A 69 11.97 0.21 -1.14
N THR A 70 11.52 0.01 0.11
CA THR A 70 10.44 0.81 0.66
C THR A 70 10.80 2.29 0.76
N ARG A 71 10.03 3.12 0.05
CA ARG A 71 9.94 4.57 0.29
C ARG A 71 8.87 4.85 1.36
N MET A 72 9.13 4.37 2.57
CA MET A 72 8.29 4.60 3.75
C MET A 72 8.94 5.66 4.64
N TYR A 73 8.18 6.68 5.02
CA TYR A 73 8.66 7.82 5.79
C TYR A 73 7.80 8.01 7.04
N PRO A 74 8.35 7.82 8.25
CA PRO A 74 7.61 8.09 9.47
C PRO A 74 7.33 9.59 9.60
N THR A 75 6.09 9.94 9.90
CA THR A 75 5.65 11.33 10.07
C THR A 75 6.00 11.89 11.47
N GLY A 76 6.38 11.01 12.39
CA GLY A 76 6.53 11.33 13.81
C GLY A 76 5.20 11.40 14.59
N ARG A 77 4.06 11.09 13.95
CA ARG A 77 2.71 11.16 14.56
C ARG A 77 2.04 9.78 14.71
N GLY A 78 2.83 8.71 14.62
CA GLY A 78 2.29 7.33 14.64
C GLY A 78 1.74 6.87 13.28
N THR A 79 2.02 7.61 12.20
CA THR A 79 1.68 7.25 10.83
C THR A 79 2.94 7.17 9.95
N LEU A 80 2.78 6.56 8.79
CA LEU A 80 3.80 6.38 7.77
C LEU A 80 3.26 6.87 6.42
N LEU A 81 4.05 7.69 5.75
CA LEU A 81 3.87 7.95 4.32
C LEU A 81 4.50 6.80 3.54
N VAL A 82 3.75 6.25 2.61
CA VAL A 82 4.16 5.16 1.72
C VAL A 82 4.13 5.70 0.31
N VAL A 83 5.25 5.57 -0.39
CA VAL A 83 5.39 6.04 -1.76
C VAL A 83 5.62 4.85 -2.69
N GLY A 84 4.87 4.83 -3.79
CA GLY A 84 5.07 3.86 -4.86
C GLY A 84 4.23 4.20 -6.09
N PRO A 85 4.36 3.39 -7.16
CA PRO A 85 3.46 3.44 -8.30
C PRO A 85 2.01 3.36 -7.85
N ARG A 86 1.16 4.26 -8.36
CA ARG A 86 -0.29 4.18 -8.14
C ARG A 86 -0.82 2.90 -8.78
N VAL A 87 -1.67 2.18 -8.05
CA VAL A 87 -2.42 1.04 -8.58
C VAL A 87 -3.42 1.55 -9.62
N VAL A 88 -3.30 1.06 -10.85
CA VAL A 88 -4.20 1.38 -11.97
C VAL A 88 -4.94 0.17 -12.51
N ASP A 89 -4.69 -1.02 -11.95
CA ASP A 89 -5.37 -2.25 -12.34
C ASP A 89 -6.83 -2.19 -11.89
N ALA A 90 -7.75 -2.23 -12.86
CA ALA A 90 -9.17 -2.02 -12.60
C ALA A 90 -9.79 -3.10 -11.71
N GLU A 91 -9.29 -4.35 -11.76
CA GLU A 91 -9.80 -5.43 -10.91
C GLU A 91 -9.34 -5.24 -9.48
N ALA A 92 -8.06 -4.94 -9.26
CA ALA A 92 -7.55 -4.60 -7.93
C ALA A 92 -8.30 -3.38 -7.34
N LEU A 93 -8.51 -2.32 -8.14
CA LEU A 93 -9.25 -1.14 -7.70
C LEU A 93 -10.72 -1.45 -7.37
N ALA A 94 -11.37 -2.34 -8.13
CA ALA A 94 -12.73 -2.77 -7.86
C ALA A 94 -12.84 -3.60 -6.57
N GLU A 95 -11.80 -4.38 -6.22
CA GLU A 95 -11.74 -5.13 -4.97
C GLU A 95 -11.50 -4.21 -3.76
N LEU A 96 -10.57 -3.26 -3.88
CA LEU A 96 -10.22 -2.29 -2.82
C LEU A 96 -11.39 -1.38 -2.44
N GLN A 97 -12.28 -1.07 -3.40
CA GLN A 97 -13.41 -0.15 -3.20
C GLN A 97 -12.97 1.17 -2.56
N LEU A 98 -11.94 1.79 -3.15
CA LEU A 98 -11.28 2.99 -2.60
C LEU A 98 -12.31 4.08 -2.22
N PRO A 99 -12.40 4.45 -0.93
CA PRO A 99 -13.18 5.60 -0.48
C PRO A 99 -12.68 6.91 -1.08
N GLU A 100 -13.53 7.94 -1.04
CA GLU A 100 -13.10 9.31 -1.37
C GLU A 100 -11.99 9.76 -0.42
N GLY A 101 -10.90 10.32 -0.98
CA GLY A 101 -9.74 10.76 -0.21
C GLY A 101 -8.74 9.64 0.13
N GLU A 102 -8.95 8.43 -0.39
CA GLU A 102 -7.98 7.33 -0.31
C GLU A 102 -7.40 6.99 -1.68
N ASP A 103 -6.23 6.37 -1.66
CA ASP A 103 -5.54 5.89 -2.86
C ASP A 103 -4.77 4.61 -2.51
N ALA A 104 -4.26 3.94 -3.54
CA ALA A 104 -3.47 2.73 -3.39
C ALA A 104 -2.18 2.79 -4.18
N VAL A 105 -1.09 2.37 -3.52
CA VAL A 105 0.23 2.24 -4.13
C VAL A 105 0.70 0.79 -4.10
N GLU A 106 1.44 0.40 -5.13
CA GLU A 106 2.10 -0.89 -5.21
C GLU A 106 3.57 -0.75 -4.77
N VAL A 107 4.00 -1.58 -3.82
CA VAL A 107 5.39 -1.61 -3.33
C VAL A 107 5.97 -3.02 -3.44
N SER A 108 7.23 -3.14 -3.83
CA SER A 108 7.91 -4.44 -3.93
C SER A 108 8.16 -5.02 -2.55
N ALA A 109 7.65 -6.23 -2.27
CA ALA A 109 8.00 -6.91 -1.03
C ALA A 109 9.44 -7.45 -1.11
N ALA A 110 10.13 -7.53 0.03
CA ALA A 110 11.36 -8.31 0.08
C ALA A 110 11.04 -9.81 -0.17
N PRO A 111 11.85 -10.53 -0.96
CA PRO A 111 11.66 -11.95 -1.19
C PRO A 111 11.68 -12.73 0.13
N GLY A 112 10.68 -13.61 0.31
CA GLY A 112 10.54 -14.48 1.49
C GLY A 112 9.82 -13.88 2.70
N ARG A 113 9.19 -12.70 2.57
CA ARG A 113 8.43 -12.05 3.66
C ARG A 113 6.99 -11.67 3.34
N ILE A 114 6.50 -12.04 2.16
CA ILE A 114 5.07 -12.08 1.89
C ILE A 114 4.54 -13.36 2.57
N PRO A 115 3.53 -13.29 3.48
CA PRO A 115 2.90 -14.50 3.99
C PRO A 115 2.37 -15.28 2.78
N ALA A 116 2.91 -16.48 2.57
CA ALA A 116 2.48 -17.34 1.48
C ALA A 116 0.96 -17.52 1.57
N HIS A 117 0.26 -17.29 0.45
CA HIS A 117 -1.17 -17.54 0.34
C HIS A 117 -1.47 -18.92 0.94
N ALA A 118 -2.20 -18.95 2.05
CA ALA A 118 -2.74 -20.21 2.56
C ALA A 118 -3.78 -20.68 1.54
N GLY A 119 -3.38 -21.70 0.76
CA GLY A 119 -4.24 -22.35 -0.24
C GLY A 119 -5.38 -23.14 0.37
#